data_AF-A0A1I7FML1-F1
#
_entry.id   AF-A0A1I7FML1-F1
#
_cell.length_a   1.000
_cell.length_b   1.000
_cell.length_c   1.000
_cell.angle_alpha   90.00
_cell.angle_beta   90.00
_cell.angle_gamma   90.00
#
_symmetry.space_group_name_H-M   'P 1'
#
loop_
_entity.id
_entity.type
_entity.pdbx_description
1 polymer ?
#
loop_
_entity_poly.entity_id
_entity_poly.type
_entity_poly.pdbx_seq_one_letter_code
_entity_poly.pdbx_strand_id
1 'polypeptide(L)'
;MLSDVAARLNAELTAPSDPRHVDTVVTRVLLGFEQGRGRGDDENEVLIAEYVAALKALPLAAIHAAAERFRSGETLRPWVKRWRPSPAEFADEAREGLIPLRTQLLRIRRVLEAEIYDVPTAEQRAEVAKAAEAHLQRMREADSNRHRAETPAEIAQAQRAKLDEDLARLRATGHGPDIGRLIAHYDRRHGLTGGAR
;
A
#
# COMPACT_ATOMS: atom_id res chain seq x y z
N MET A 1 9.73 2.33 -5.88
CA MET A 1 8.79 1.20 -5.82
C MET A 1 9.51 -0.15 -5.73
N LEU A 2 10.27 -0.61 -6.74
CA LEU A 2 10.99 -1.90 -6.65
C LEU A 2 12.18 -1.87 -5.66
N SER A 3 12.87 -0.74 -5.53
CA SER A 3 13.93 -0.53 -4.53
C SER A 3 13.42 -0.66 -3.09
N ASP A 4 12.19 -0.20 -2.85
CA ASP A 4 11.60 -0.13 -1.51
C ASP A 4 11.14 -1.51 -1.05
N VAL A 5 10.64 -2.33 -1.98
CA VAL A 5 10.33 -3.75 -1.73
C VAL A 5 11.59 -4.53 -1.42
N ALA A 6 12.67 -4.34 -2.20
CA ALA A 6 13.95 -4.99 -1.95
C ALA A 6 14.57 -4.59 -0.59
N ALA A 7 14.50 -3.30 -0.23
CA ALA A 7 14.96 -2.79 1.05
C ALA A 7 14.16 -3.38 2.22
N ARG A 8 12.83 -3.45 2.10
CA ARG A 8 11.96 -4.05 3.12
C ARG A 8 12.24 -5.54 3.30
N LEU A 9 12.39 -6.27 2.20
CA LEU A 9 12.68 -7.70 2.25
C LEU A 9 14.06 -7.98 2.87
N ASN A 10 15.06 -7.15 2.56
CA ASN A 10 16.36 -7.22 3.21
C ASN A 10 16.27 -6.97 4.71
N ALA A 11 15.48 -5.98 5.14
CA ALA A 11 15.25 -5.73 6.56
C ALA A 11 14.62 -6.94 7.26
N GLU A 12 13.65 -7.60 6.63
CA GLU A 12 12.98 -8.81 7.17
C GLU A 12 13.91 -10.03 7.24
N LEU A 13 14.90 -10.11 6.34
CA LEU A 13 15.88 -11.20 6.26
C LEU A 13 17.15 -10.94 7.06
N THR A 14 17.31 -9.73 7.60
CA THR A 14 18.46 -9.38 8.42
C THR A 14 18.22 -9.88 9.85
N ALA A 15 19.27 -10.40 10.48
CA ALA A 15 19.21 -10.78 11.88
C ALA A 15 18.82 -9.56 12.76
N PRO A 16 18.02 -9.75 13.81
CA PRO A 16 17.63 -8.66 14.69
C PRO A 16 18.86 -8.03 15.34
N SER A 17 18.96 -6.70 15.26
CA SER A 17 20.07 -5.94 15.85
C SER A 17 20.01 -5.87 17.39
N ASP A 18 18.83 -6.04 17.98
CA ASP A 18 18.62 -6.04 19.43
C ASP A 18 18.26 -7.46 19.93
N PRO A 19 19.10 -8.08 20.79
CA PRO A 19 18.86 -9.38 21.38
C PRO A 19 17.54 -9.48 22.18
N ARG A 20 17.02 -8.36 22.70
CA ARG A 20 15.77 -8.34 23.50
C ARG A 20 14.52 -8.73 22.71
N HIS A 21 14.54 -8.56 21.39
CA HIS A 21 13.44 -9.02 20.54
C HIS A 21 13.41 -10.55 20.44
N VAL A 22 14.58 -11.19 20.41
CA VAL A 22 14.68 -12.66 20.41
C VAL A 22 14.20 -13.20 21.76
N ASP A 23 14.62 -12.55 22.85
CA ASP A 23 14.21 -12.89 24.21
C ASP A 23 12.68 -12.90 24.36
N THR A 24 12.00 -11.81 24.01
CA THR A 24 10.52 -11.72 24.08
C THR A 24 9.80 -12.86 23.32
N VAL A 25 10.29 -13.22 22.13
CA VAL A 25 9.69 -14.30 21.32
C VAL A 25 9.97 -15.65 21.96
N VAL A 26 11.19 -15.88 22.44
CA VAL A 26 11.59 -17.08 23.16
C VAL A 26 10.76 -17.22 24.43
N THR A 27 10.65 -16.20 25.28
CA THR A 27 9.81 -16.23 26.49
C THR A 27 8.36 -16.60 26.15
N ARG A 28 7.80 -16.05 25.06
CA ARG A 28 6.43 -16.36 24.62
C ARG A 28 6.27 -17.80 24.13
N VAL A 29 7.28 -18.37 23.49
CA VAL A 29 7.34 -19.80 23.15
C VAL A 29 7.41 -20.64 24.43
N LEU A 30 8.31 -20.27 25.34
CA LEU A 30 8.56 -20.98 26.59
C LEU A 30 7.31 -21.01 27.50
N LEU A 31 6.48 -19.97 27.49
CA LEU A 31 5.20 -19.93 28.22
C LEU A 31 4.13 -20.88 27.66
N GLY A 32 4.25 -21.31 26.40
CA GLY A 32 3.31 -22.24 25.76
C GLY A 32 3.56 -23.72 26.06
N PHE A 33 4.66 -24.03 26.77
CA PHE A 33 5.04 -25.37 27.17
C PHE A 33 5.06 -25.45 28.69
N GLU A 34 4.49 -26.51 29.27
CA GLU A 34 4.65 -26.74 30.71
C GLU A 34 6.13 -26.72 31.05
N GLN A 35 6.50 -26.05 32.14
CA GLN A 35 7.86 -26.03 32.67
C GLN A 35 8.29 -27.48 32.97
N GLY A 36 8.86 -28.14 31.97
CA GLY A 36 9.33 -29.51 32.07
C GLY A 36 10.43 -29.57 33.13
N ARG A 37 10.08 -30.17 34.27
CA ARG A 37 10.90 -30.40 35.48
C ARG A 37 11.51 -29.13 36.09
N GLY A 38 10.75 -28.49 36.97
CA GLY A 38 11.21 -27.79 38.18
C GLY A 38 12.62 -27.23 38.14
N ARG A 39 12.80 -26.11 37.44
CA ARG A 39 14.05 -25.38 37.40
C ARG A 39 13.85 -23.99 38.01
N GLY A 40 14.79 -23.59 38.87
CA GLY A 40 14.76 -22.28 39.55
C GLY A 40 14.95 -21.12 38.57
N ASP A 41 14.73 -19.89 39.04
CA ASP A 41 14.82 -18.68 38.19
C ASP A 41 16.18 -18.56 37.48
N ASP A 42 17.28 -18.86 38.17
CA ASP A 42 18.65 -18.85 37.60
C ASP A 42 18.82 -19.83 36.42
N GLU A 43 18.20 -20.99 36.48
CA GLU A 43 18.29 -22.00 35.42
C GLU A 43 17.42 -21.64 34.20
N ASN A 44 16.37 -20.85 34.40
CA ASN A 44 15.58 -20.28 33.31
C ASN A 44 16.39 -19.20 32.56
N GLU A 45 17.17 -18.37 33.26
CA GLU A 45 18.03 -17.38 32.61
C GLU A 45 19.09 -18.04 31.71
N VAL A 46 19.73 -19.11 32.20
CA VAL A 46 20.69 -19.89 31.39
C VAL A 46 20.01 -20.49 30.17
N LEU A 47 18.82 -21.06 30.32
CA LEU A 47 18.07 -21.62 29.22
C LEU A 47 17.72 -20.56 28.16
N ILE A 48 17.23 -19.40 28.58
CA ILE A 48 16.94 -18.28 27.68
C ILE A 48 18.21 -17.86 26.93
N ALA A 49 19.35 -17.76 27.61
CA ALA A 49 20.63 -17.43 27.00
C ALA A 49 21.04 -18.47 25.93
N GLU A 50 20.79 -19.77 26.15
CA GLU A 50 21.04 -20.82 25.16
C GLU A 50 20.18 -20.65 23.90
N TYR A 51 18.89 -20.32 24.04
CA TYR A 51 18.03 -20.02 22.89
C TYR A 51 18.50 -18.76 22.16
N VAL A 52 18.79 -17.67 22.87
CA VAL A 52 19.27 -16.43 22.26
C VAL A 52 20.57 -16.69 21.49
N ALA A 53 21.50 -17.45 22.07
CA ALA A 53 22.74 -17.83 21.41
C ALA A 53 22.53 -18.66 20.13
N ALA A 54 21.57 -19.60 20.14
CA ALA A 54 21.24 -20.43 19.00
C ALA A 54 20.55 -19.66 17.86
N LEU A 55 19.78 -18.62 18.21
CA LEU A 55 18.92 -17.88 17.28
C LEU A 55 19.50 -16.55 16.81
N LYS A 56 20.59 -16.05 17.42
CA LYS A 56 21.18 -14.73 17.14
C LYS A 56 21.47 -14.43 15.67
N ALA A 57 21.73 -15.46 14.85
CA ALA A 57 22.07 -15.31 13.44
C ALA A 57 20.85 -15.47 12.50
N LEU A 58 19.66 -15.69 13.06
CA LEU A 58 18.45 -15.94 12.29
C LEU A 58 17.56 -14.69 12.27
N PRO A 59 16.83 -14.44 11.16
CA PRO A 59 15.93 -13.31 11.08
C PRO A 59 14.77 -13.46 12.06
N LEU A 60 14.31 -12.34 12.63
CA LEU A 60 13.23 -12.34 13.62
C LEU A 60 11.93 -12.97 13.07
N ALA A 61 11.62 -12.70 11.80
CA ALA A 61 10.46 -13.28 11.13
C ALA A 61 10.53 -14.82 11.08
N ALA A 62 11.72 -15.40 10.88
CA ALA A 62 11.92 -16.85 10.87
C ALA A 62 11.75 -17.46 12.26
N ILE A 63 12.26 -16.78 13.28
CA ILE A 63 12.11 -17.17 14.69
C ILE A 63 10.63 -17.16 15.07
N HIS A 64 9.90 -16.11 14.69
CA HIS A 64 8.46 -15.99 14.94
C HIS A 64 7.65 -17.08 14.21
N ALA A 65 7.95 -17.34 12.95
CA ALA A 65 7.24 -18.38 12.20
C ALA A 65 7.51 -19.78 12.75
N ALA A 66 8.75 -20.06 13.20
CA ALA A 66 9.08 -21.31 13.88
C ALA A 66 8.34 -21.44 15.22
N ALA A 67 8.26 -20.35 16.00
CA ALA A 67 7.47 -20.29 17.23
C ALA A 67 6.00 -20.68 16.97
N GLU A 68 5.37 -20.13 15.93
CA GLU A 68 3.99 -20.50 15.58
C GLU A 68 3.85 -21.98 15.23
N ARG A 69 4.77 -22.55 14.45
CA ARG A 69 4.75 -23.97 14.07
C ARG A 69 4.87 -24.91 15.28
N PHE A 70 5.73 -24.58 16.25
CA PHE A 70 5.79 -25.34 17.50
C PHE A 70 4.50 -25.23 18.32
N ARG A 71 3.85 -24.05 18.33
CA ARG A 71 2.56 -23.88 19.04
C ARG A 71 1.42 -24.65 18.39
N SER A 72 1.29 -24.61 17.06
CA SER A 72 0.27 -25.36 16.34
C SER A 72 0.55 -26.88 16.37
N GLY A 73 1.83 -27.26 16.35
CA GLY A 73 2.28 -28.64 16.17
C GLY A 73 2.51 -29.01 14.70
N GLU A 74 2.50 -28.03 13.80
CA GLU A 74 2.73 -28.19 12.37
C GLU A 74 4.20 -27.90 12.03
N THR A 75 5.12 -28.62 12.69
CA THR A 75 6.56 -28.44 12.48
C THR A 75 7.01 -29.06 11.15
N LEU A 76 8.01 -28.42 10.52
CA LEU A 76 8.65 -28.91 9.30
C LEU A 76 9.56 -30.10 9.58
N ARG A 77 10.17 -30.12 10.78
CA ARG A 77 10.97 -31.25 11.27
C ARG A 77 10.16 -32.13 12.24
N PRO A 78 10.49 -33.43 12.34
CA PRO A 78 9.90 -34.29 13.35
C PRO A 78 10.18 -33.74 14.74
N TRP A 79 9.13 -33.49 15.51
CA TRP A 79 9.22 -33.02 16.89
C TRP A 79 8.09 -33.63 17.72
N VAL A 80 8.40 -33.96 18.97
CA VAL A 80 7.44 -34.55 19.90
C VAL A 80 6.75 -33.43 20.68
N LYS A 81 5.50 -33.13 20.33
CA LYS A 81 4.69 -32.03 20.91
C LYS A 81 4.59 -32.03 22.44
N ARG A 82 4.81 -33.18 23.09
CA ARG A 82 4.82 -33.32 24.56
C ARG A 82 5.99 -32.59 25.22
N TRP A 83 7.09 -32.38 24.50
CA TRP A 83 8.31 -31.81 25.04
C TRP A 83 8.61 -30.47 24.39
N ARG A 84 9.09 -29.52 25.20
CA ARG A 84 9.62 -28.26 24.68
C ARG A 84 10.75 -28.55 23.66
N PRO A 85 10.77 -27.90 22.49
CA PRO A 85 11.86 -28.06 21.53
C PRO A 85 13.17 -27.55 22.12
N SER A 86 14.28 -28.27 21.98
CA SER A 86 15.60 -27.78 22.37
C SER A 86 16.02 -26.54 21.56
N PRO A 87 16.99 -25.73 22.03
CA PRO A 87 17.52 -24.61 21.28
C PRO A 87 18.00 -24.97 19.86
N ALA A 88 18.59 -26.16 19.71
CA ALA A 88 19.05 -26.68 18.42
C ALA A 88 17.87 -27.02 17.49
N GLU A 89 16.88 -27.77 17.99
CA GLU A 89 15.66 -28.10 17.22
C GLU A 89 14.91 -26.84 16.80
N PHE A 90 14.85 -25.82 17.67
CA PHE A 90 14.22 -24.56 17.34
C PHE A 90 14.98 -23.83 16.21
N ALA A 91 16.30 -23.74 16.32
CA ALA A 91 17.12 -23.08 15.31
C ALA A 91 17.02 -23.80 13.95
N ASP A 92 16.97 -25.13 13.95
CA ASP A 92 16.82 -25.92 12.73
C ASP A 92 15.45 -25.72 12.08
N GLU A 93 14.37 -25.73 12.86
CA GLU A 93 13.01 -25.43 12.39
C GLU A 93 12.89 -24.03 11.77
N ALA A 94 13.59 -23.04 12.35
CA ALA A 94 13.67 -21.69 11.82
C ALA A 94 14.49 -21.61 10.52
N ARG A 95 15.61 -22.36 10.43
CA ARG A 95 16.42 -22.45 9.20
C ARG A 95 15.67 -23.12 8.07
N GLU A 96 14.94 -24.19 8.34
CA GLU A 96 14.13 -24.89 7.33
C GLU A 96 13.04 -23.99 6.76
N GLY A 97 12.37 -23.22 7.61
CA GLY A 97 11.37 -22.26 7.17
C GLY A 97 11.91 -21.18 6.20
N LEU A 98 13.22 -20.94 6.19
CA LEU A 98 13.85 -19.98 5.27
C LEU A 98 14.19 -20.58 3.90
N ILE A 99 14.22 -21.90 3.73
CA ILE A 99 14.63 -22.54 2.47
C ILE A 99 13.71 -22.14 1.30
N PRO A 100 12.36 -22.20 1.44
CA PRO A 100 11.46 -21.81 0.34
C PRO A 100 11.67 -20.35 -0.06
N LEU A 101 11.81 -19.46 0.92
CA LEU A 101 12.00 -18.03 0.71
C LEU A 101 13.33 -17.73 -0.01
N ARG A 102 14.43 -18.35 0.43
CA ARG A 102 15.74 -18.24 -0.22
C ARG A 102 15.72 -18.78 -1.64
N THR A 103 15.02 -19.89 -1.87
CA THR A 103 14.86 -20.49 -3.20
C THR A 103 14.08 -19.54 -4.13
N GLN A 104 13.01 -18.93 -3.64
CA GLN A 104 12.23 -17.95 -4.39
C GLN A 104 13.05 -16.71 -4.73
N LEU A 105 13.88 -16.22 -3.82
CA LEU A 105 14.77 -15.09 -4.08
C LEU A 105 15.81 -15.39 -5.14
N LEU A 106 16.44 -16.56 -5.08
CA LEU A 106 17.36 -17.01 -6.12
C LEU A 106 16.67 -17.11 -7.48
N ARG A 107 15.43 -17.59 -7.52
CA ARG A 107 14.63 -17.64 -8.75
C ARG A 107 14.34 -16.24 -9.29
N ILE A 108 13.89 -15.32 -8.45
CA ILE A 108 13.63 -13.92 -8.84
C ILE A 108 14.91 -13.28 -9.38
N ARG A 109 16.02 -13.45 -8.67
CA ARG A 109 17.33 -12.95 -9.09
C ARG A 109 17.73 -13.51 -10.46
N ARG A 110 17.58 -14.82 -10.68
CA ARG A 110 17.86 -15.45 -11.98
C ARG A 110 16.99 -14.89 -13.10
N VAL A 111 15.70 -14.63 -12.84
CA VAL A 111 14.80 -14.04 -13.84
C VAL A 111 15.22 -12.61 -14.16
N LEU A 112 15.51 -11.79 -13.15
CA LEU A 112 15.93 -10.40 -13.32
C LEU A 112 17.31 -10.28 -13.98
N GLU A 113 18.26 -11.16 -13.64
CA GLU A 113 19.58 -11.19 -14.28
C GLU A 113 19.54 -11.81 -15.69
N ALA A 114 18.52 -12.62 -16.02
CA ALA A 114 18.33 -13.18 -17.36
C ALA A 114 17.65 -12.19 -18.32
N GLU A 115 17.02 -11.13 -17.81
CA GLU A 115 16.47 -10.06 -18.63
C GLU A 115 17.63 -9.17 -19.11
N ILE A 116 18.21 -9.53 -20.26
CA ILE A 116 19.21 -8.71 -20.94
C ILE A 116 18.51 -7.42 -21.36
N TYR A 117 18.78 -6.35 -20.61
CA TYR A 117 18.42 -5.00 -21.02
C TYR A 117 19.36 -4.58 -22.15
N ASP A 118 18.91 -4.72 -23.41
CA ASP A 118 19.59 -4.10 -24.53
C ASP A 118 19.50 -2.58 -24.36
N VAL A 119 20.64 -1.98 -24.00
CA VAL A 119 20.75 -0.52 -23.86
C VAL A 119 20.34 0.10 -25.19
N PRO A 120 19.28 0.94 -25.23
CA PRO A 120 18.77 1.48 -26.48
C PRO A 120 19.88 2.22 -27.23
N THR A 121 20.01 1.98 -28.54
CA THR A 121 21.02 2.64 -29.36
C THR A 121 20.77 4.15 -29.39
N ALA A 122 21.80 4.93 -29.76
CA ALA A 122 21.65 6.38 -29.87
C ALA A 122 20.52 6.78 -30.83
N GLU A 123 20.30 5.99 -31.89
CA GLU A 123 19.24 6.17 -32.88
C GLU A 123 17.85 5.93 -32.27
N GLN A 124 17.67 4.83 -31.51
CA GLN A 124 16.41 4.53 -30.82
C GLN A 124 16.06 5.60 -29.78
N ARG A 125 17.08 6.13 -29.06
CA ARG A 125 16.87 7.24 -28.12
C ARG A 125 16.44 8.52 -28.82
N ALA A 126 17.01 8.81 -29.99
CA ALA A 126 16.61 9.97 -30.80
C ALA A 126 15.20 9.83 -31.35
N GLU A 127 14.80 8.62 -31.76
CA GLU A 127 13.45 8.33 -32.23
C GLU A 127 12.41 8.50 -31.11
N VAL A 128 12.70 8.00 -29.92
CA VAL A 128 11.86 8.18 -28.73
C VAL A 128 11.77 9.66 -28.33
N ALA A 129 12.88 10.40 -28.37
CA ALA A 129 12.88 11.84 -28.08
C ALA A 129 11.99 12.61 -29.07
N LYS A 130 12.09 12.28 -30.37
CA LYS A 130 11.24 12.87 -31.42
C LYS A 130 9.77 12.53 -31.22
N ALA A 131 9.46 11.28 -30.87
CA ALA A 131 8.09 10.86 -30.59
C ALA A 131 7.51 11.56 -29.34
N ALA A 132 8.33 11.76 -28.31
CA ALA A 132 7.96 12.48 -27.10
C ALA A 132 7.70 13.98 -27.38
N GLU A 133 8.56 14.64 -28.15
CA GLU A 133 8.35 16.03 -28.57
C GLU A 133 7.07 16.20 -29.39
N ALA A 134 6.82 15.30 -30.35
CA ALA A 134 5.59 15.30 -31.14
C ALA A 134 4.34 15.03 -30.29
N HIS A 135 4.45 14.27 -29.20
CA HIS A 135 3.36 14.07 -28.25
C HIS A 135 3.10 15.33 -27.42
N LEU A 136 4.16 15.97 -26.91
CA LEU A 136 4.05 17.22 -26.15
C LEU A 136 3.47 18.36 -26.99
N GLN A 137 3.84 18.48 -28.26
CA GLN A 137 3.24 19.45 -29.17
C GLN A 137 1.74 19.21 -29.36
N ARG A 138 1.32 17.98 -29.61
CA ARG A 138 -0.10 17.62 -29.71
C ARG A 138 -0.89 17.95 -28.45
N MET A 139 -0.31 17.74 -27.27
CA MET A 139 -0.95 18.13 -26.01
C MET A 139 -1.10 19.66 -25.87
N ARG A 140 -0.07 20.42 -26.24
CA ARG A 140 -0.14 21.90 -26.22
C ARG A 140 -1.17 22.44 -27.21
N GLU A 141 -1.27 21.87 -28.40
CA GLU A 141 -2.27 22.23 -29.40
C GLU A 141 -3.69 21.89 -28.91
N ALA A 142 -3.89 20.72 -28.29
CA ALA A 142 -5.16 20.33 -27.70
C ALA A 142 -5.61 21.24 -26.54
N ASP A 143 -4.68 21.71 -25.71
CA ASP A 143 -4.97 22.67 -24.65
C ASP A 143 -5.23 24.08 -25.20
N SER A 144 -4.52 24.50 -26.25
CA SER A 144 -4.75 25.80 -26.89
C SER A 144 -6.16 25.90 -27.51
N ASN A 145 -6.69 24.81 -28.07
CA ASN A 145 -8.06 24.74 -28.57
C ASN A 145 -9.13 24.69 -27.45
N ARG A 146 -8.78 24.26 -26.24
CA ARG A 146 -9.67 24.33 -25.06
C ARG A 146 -9.72 25.71 -24.42
N HIS A 147 -8.77 26.59 -24.75
CA HIS A 147 -8.68 27.95 -24.24
C HIS A 147 -8.82 28.98 -25.36
N ARG A 148 -9.84 28.82 -26.22
CA ARG A 148 -10.35 29.98 -26.94
C ARG A 148 -10.81 30.96 -25.86
N ALA A 149 -10.11 32.08 -25.72
CA ALA A 149 -10.46 33.11 -24.75
C ALA A 149 -11.85 33.64 -25.10
N GLU A 150 -12.88 33.10 -24.44
CA GLU A 150 -14.22 33.66 -24.48
C GLU A 150 -14.10 35.08 -23.94
N THR A 151 -14.48 36.06 -24.74
CA THR A 151 -14.45 37.45 -24.32
C THR A 151 -15.36 37.62 -23.09
N PRO A 152 -15.09 38.57 -22.18
CA PRO A 152 -15.94 38.79 -21.00
C PRO A 152 -17.43 38.99 -21.35
N ALA A 153 -17.71 39.49 -22.56
CA ALA A 153 -19.06 39.64 -23.10
C ALA A 153 -19.73 38.29 -23.44
N GLU A 154 -19.00 37.36 -24.04
CA GLU A 154 -19.50 36.02 -24.39
C GLU A 154 -19.79 35.19 -23.13
N ILE A 155 -18.93 35.29 -22.11
CA ILE A 155 -19.13 34.65 -20.81
C ILE A 155 -20.39 35.20 -20.12
N ALA A 156 -20.57 36.53 -20.13
CA ALA A 156 -21.75 37.17 -19.54
C ALA A 156 -23.06 36.78 -20.27
N GLN A 157 -22.99 36.57 -21.59
CA GLN A 157 -24.13 36.14 -22.40
C GLN A 157 -24.49 34.67 -22.13
N ALA A 158 -23.49 33.78 -22.04
CA ALA A 158 -23.70 32.37 -21.69
C ALA A 158 -24.26 32.19 -20.28
N GLN A 159 -23.79 32.99 -19.31
CA GLN A 159 -24.29 32.98 -17.94
C GLN A 159 -25.75 33.45 -17.84
N ARG A 160 -26.11 34.51 -18.59
CA ARG A 160 -27.51 34.99 -18.67
C ARG A 160 -28.43 33.95 -19.31
N ALA A 161 -28.00 33.33 -20.41
CA ALA A 161 -28.79 32.29 -21.07
C ALA A 161 -29.06 31.08 -20.15
N LYS A 162 -28.05 30.68 -19.37
CA LYS A 162 -28.20 29.58 -18.38
C LYS A 162 -29.13 29.96 -17.22
N LEU A 163 -29.03 31.19 -16.73
CA LEU A 163 -29.95 31.71 -15.70
C LEU A 163 -31.39 31.76 -16.19
N ASP A 164 -31.62 32.19 -17.43
CA ASP A 164 -32.96 32.23 -18.03
C ASP A 164 -33.54 30.81 -18.20
N GLU A 165 -32.71 29.84 -18.58
CA GLU A 165 -33.10 28.43 -18.67
C GLU A 165 -33.46 27.85 -17.28
N ASP A 166 -32.64 28.12 -16.27
CA ASP A 166 -32.88 27.66 -14.90
C ASP A 166 -34.15 28.30 -14.30
N LEU A 167 -34.41 29.58 -14.59
CA LEU A 167 -35.65 30.27 -14.20
C LEU A 167 -36.87 29.70 -14.92
N ALA A 168 -36.78 29.39 -16.22
CA ALA A 168 -37.85 28.74 -16.97
C ALA A 168 -38.16 27.35 -16.40
N ARG A 169 -37.11 26.60 -16.04
CA ARG A 169 -37.23 25.28 -15.41
C ARG A 169 -37.88 25.35 -14.03
N LEU A 170 -37.51 26.33 -13.20
CA LEU A 170 -38.12 26.57 -11.90
C LEU A 170 -39.59 26.99 -12.00
N ARG A 171 -39.95 27.79 -13.01
CA ARG A 171 -41.35 28.14 -13.30
C ARG A 171 -42.17 26.93 -13.72
N ALA A 172 -41.57 25.99 -14.46
CA ALA A 172 -42.24 24.78 -14.93
C ALA A 172 -42.42 23.72 -13.82
N THR A 173 -41.48 23.62 -12.87
CA THR A 173 -41.47 22.55 -11.84
C THR A 173 -41.91 22.99 -10.45
N GLY A 174 -42.03 24.30 -10.19
CA GLY A 174 -42.40 24.83 -8.87
C GLY A 174 -43.87 24.64 -8.51
N HIS A 175 -44.22 23.53 -7.88
CA HIS A 175 -45.50 23.36 -7.16
C HIS A 175 -45.33 23.77 -5.69
N GLY A 176 -45.65 25.02 -5.37
CA GLY A 176 -45.74 25.50 -3.99
C GLY A 176 -46.10 27.00 -3.90
N PRO A 177 -47.02 27.41 -3.01
CA PRO A 177 -47.59 28.77 -2.97
C PRO A 177 -46.58 29.88 -2.61
N ASP A 178 -45.41 29.55 -2.05
CA ASP A 178 -44.40 30.54 -1.64
C ASP A 178 -43.41 30.91 -2.76
N ILE A 179 -43.09 30.00 -3.69
CA ILE A 179 -42.16 30.30 -4.80
C ILE A 179 -42.82 31.24 -5.81
N GLY A 180 -44.11 31.04 -6.11
CA GLY A 180 -44.87 31.95 -6.97
C GLY A 180 -44.96 33.38 -6.42
N ARG A 181 -45.03 33.54 -5.09
CA ARG A 181 -45.02 34.85 -4.42
C ARG A 181 -43.66 35.53 -4.50
N LEU A 182 -42.57 34.78 -4.34
CA LEU A 182 -41.21 35.30 -4.45
C LEU A 182 -40.88 35.74 -5.89
N ILE A 183 -41.30 34.96 -6.89
CA ILE A 183 -41.13 35.32 -8.31
C ILE A 183 -41.93 36.58 -8.64
N ALA A 184 -43.20 36.66 -8.23
CA ALA A 184 -44.02 37.85 -8.44
C ALA A 184 -43.49 39.10 -7.71
N HIS A 185 -42.87 38.93 -6.54
CA HIS A 185 -42.20 40.01 -5.82
C HIS A 185 -40.93 40.48 -6.53
N TYR A 186 -40.13 39.57 -7.10
CA TYR A 186 -38.97 39.90 -7.91
C TYR A 186 -39.36 40.66 -9.19
N ASP A 187 -40.35 40.17 -9.93
CA ASP A 187 -40.83 40.80 -11.16
C ASP A 187 -41.39 42.22 -10.89
N ARG A 188 -42.04 42.42 -9.74
CA ARG A 188 -42.51 43.73 -9.30
C ARG A 188 -41.36 44.68 -8.95
N ARG A 189 -40.29 44.17 -8.31
CA ARG A 189 -39.10 44.97 -7.96
C ARG A 189 -38.29 45.38 -9.19
N HIS A 190 -38.32 44.57 -10.25
CA HIS A 190 -37.58 44.78 -11.48
C HIS A 190 -38.46 45.28 -12.66
N GLY A 191 -39.74 45.59 -12.42
CA GLY A 191 -40.61 46.29 -13.37
C GLY A 191 -41.10 45.47 -14.56
N LEU A 192 -41.11 44.13 -14.48
CA LEU A 192 -41.39 43.24 -15.62
C LEU A 192 -42.87 42.85 -15.78
N THR A 193 -43.79 43.40 -15.01
CA THR A 193 -45.23 43.08 -15.16
C THR A 193 -45.94 44.09 -16.06
N GLY A 194 -46.05 43.76 -17.35
CA GLY A 194 -46.89 44.50 -18.30
C GLY A 194 -47.14 43.69 -19.57
N GLY A 195 -48.22 42.91 -19.60
CA GLY A 195 -48.66 42.27 -20.84
C GLY A 195 -49.67 41.14 -20.67
N ALA A 196 -50.94 41.48 -20.37
CA ALA A 196 -52.11 40.70 -20.77
C ALA A 196 -53.39 41.53 -20.52
N ARG A 197 -53.87 42.20 -21.57
CA ARG A 197 -55.30 42.30 -21.89
C ARG A 197 -55.48 41.64 -23.25
#